data_AF-A0A8C1E8M8-F1
#
_entry.id   AF-A0A8C1E8M8-F1
#
_cell.length_a   1.000
_cell.length_b   1.000
_cell.length_c   1.000
_cell.angle_alpha   90.00
_cell.angle_beta   90.00
_cell.angle_gamma   90.00
#
_symmetry.space_group_name_H-M   'P 1'
#
loop_
_entity.id
_entity.type
_entity.pdbx_description
1 polymer ?
#
loop_
_entity_poly.entity_id
_entity_poly.type
_entity_poly.pdbx_seq_one_letter_code
_entity_poly.pdbx_strand_id
1 'polypeptide(L)'
;QPLYWLFFFLFTAGNCWLQQGKNGRCQVLYMPGMSREECCRSGRLGTSWTEEDVPNSTLFRWMIFNGGAPNCIPCKETCDNVDCGPGKKCKMNRRSKPRCVCAPDCSNITWKGPVCGSDGKTYRDECALLKSKCKGHPDLEVQYQGKCKKTCRDVMCPGSSTCVVDQTNNAYCVTCNRICPEVTSPDQYLCGNDGIVYASACHLRRATCLLGRSIGVAYEGKCIKAKSCDDIQCSVGKKCLWDSKMGRGRCAVCMETCPESRSEEAVCASDNTTYPSECAMKQAACSLGVLLEIKHSGSCNCK
;
A
#
# COMPACT_ATOMS: atom_id res chain seq x y z
N GLN A 1 -20.26 -18.84 -73.63
CA GLN A 1 -20.58 -18.41 -72.25
C GLN A 1 -20.32 -19.57 -71.31
N PRO A 2 -19.32 -19.51 -70.41
CA PRO A 2 -19.30 -20.36 -69.23
C PRO A 2 -19.56 -19.53 -67.96
N LEU A 3 -20.32 -20.14 -67.05
CA LEU A 3 -20.75 -19.63 -65.74
C LEU A 3 -19.56 -19.23 -64.86
N TYR A 4 -19.56 -17.99 -64.37
CA TYR A 4 -18.79 -17.60 -63.20
C TYR A 4 -19.47 -18.14 -61.94
N TRP A 5 -18.83 -19.10 -61.28
CA TRP A 5 -19.15 -19.49 -59.91
C TRP A 5 -18.71 -18.37 -58.96
N LEU A 6 -19.65 -17.51 -58.56
CA LEU A 6 -19.46 -16.60 -57.43
C LEU A 6 -19.47 -17.42 -56.14
N PHE A 7 -18.27 -17.75 -55.63
CA PHE A 7 -18.10 -18.18 -54.25
C PHE A 7 -18.45 -16.99 -53.33
N PHE A 8 -19.67 -16.98 -52.81
CA PHE A 8 -20.02 -16.15 -51.66
C PHE A 8 -19.27 -16.70 -50.44
N PHE A 9 -18.19 -16.05 -50.02
CA PHE A 9 -17.64 -16.26 -48.68
C PHE A 9 -18.67 -15.72 -47.68
N LEU A 10 -19.43 -16.62 -47.05
CA LEU A 10 -20.19 -16.31 -45.85
C LEU A 10 -19.18 -15.94 -44.76
N PHE A 11 -19.04 -14.65 -44.46
CA PHE A 11 -18.30 -14.20 -43.29
C PHE A 11 -19.05 -14.70 -42.05
N THR A 12 -18.48 -15.67 -41.32
CA THR A 12 -19.00 -16.13 -40.04
C THR A 12 -18.81 -15.01 -39.02
N ALA A 13 -19.87 -14.24 -38.77
CA ALA A 13 -19.90 -13.26 -37.71
C ALA A 13 -20.04 -13.98 -36.36
N GLY A 14 -19.12 -13.74 -35.44
CA GLY A 14 -19.09 -14.35 -34.11
C GLY A 14 -18.94 -13.30 -33.01
N ASN A 15 -18.51 -13.73 -31.83
CA ASN A 15 -18.32 -12.84 -30.67
C ASN A 15 -16.85 -12.73 -30.29
N CYS A 16 -16.38 -11.50 -30.08
CA CYS A 16 -15.02 -11.20 -29.64
C CYS A 16 -14.97 -10.91 -28.13
N TRP A 17 -13.98 -11.47 -27.43
CA TRP A 17 -13.86 -11.48 -25.98
C TRP A 17 -12.48 -11.00 -25.54
N LEU A 18 -12.39 -10.26 -24.44
CA LEU A 18 -11.11 -9.69 -23.96
C LEU A 18 -10.29 -10.66 -23.11
N GLN A 19 -10.88 -11.75 -22.63
CA GLN A 19 -10.25 -12.66 -21.71
C GLN A 19 -10.76 -14.11 -21.85
N GLN A 20 -9.84 -15.08 -21.80
CA GLN A 20 -10.16 -16.47 -21.51
C GLN A 20 -10.00 -16.73 -20.00
N GLY A 21 -11.09 -17.15 -19.36
CA GLY A 21 -11.12 -17.55 -17.95
C GLY A 21 -10.24 -18.79 -17.68
N LYS A 22 -9.93 -19.03 -16.40
CA LYS A 22 -9.16 -20.23 -16.00
C LYS A 22 -9.88 -21.55 -16.34
N ASN A 23 -11.20 -21.52 -16.43
CA ASN A 23 -12.08 -22.60 -16.87
C ASN A 23 -12.06 -22.82 -18.40
N GLY A 24 -11.27 -22.05 -19.16
CA GLY A 24 -11.19 -22.14 -20.61
C GLY A 24 -12.33 -21.45 -21.35
N ARG A 25 -13.28 -20.83 -20.64
CA ARG A 25 -14.42 -20.11 -21.23
C ARG A 25 -14.09 -18.66 -21.55
N CYS A 26 -14.76 -18.10 -22.54
CA CYS A 26 -14.59 -16.71 -22.95
C CYS A 26 -15.36 -15.79 -22.00
N GLN A 27 -14.72 -14.71 -21.57
CA GLN A 27 -15.22 -13.75 -20.58
C GLN A 27 -14.96 -12.33 -21.06
N VAL A 28 -15.77 -11.38 -20.58
CA VAL A 28 -15.68 -9.95 -20.95
C VAL A 28 -15.88 -9.76 -22.46
N LEU A 29 -17.15 -9.75 -22.88
CA LEU A 29 -17.53 -9.48 -24.26
C LEU A 29 -17.00 -8.10 -24.68
N TYR A 30 -16.26 -8.06 -25.78
CA TYR A 30 -15.79 -6.82 -26.39
C TYR A 30 -16.80 -6.32 -27.41
N MET A 31 -17.12 -7.17 -28.39
CA MET A 31 -18.00 -6.82 -29.51
C MET A 31 -18.62 -8.08 -30.13
N PRO A 32 -19.95 -8.13 -30.31
CA PRO A 32 -20.63 -9.16 -31.09
C PRO A 32 -20.56 -8.87 -32.60
N GLY A 33 -20.93 -9.86 -33.42
CA GLY A 33 -21.00 -9.71 -34.88
C GLY A 33 -19.65 -9.50 -35.58
N MET A 34 -18.55 -9.95 -34.98
CA MET A 34 -17.18 -9.71 -35.46
C MET A 34 -16.56 -10.98 -36.04
N SER A 35 -15.88 -10.86 -37.17
CA SER A 35 -15.10 -11.98 -37.73
C SER A 35 -13.92 -12.35 -36.82
N ARG A 36 -13.42 -13.58 -36.95
CA ARG A 36 -12.25 -14.03 -36.18
C ARG A 36 -11.02 -13.19 -36.52
N GLU A 37 -10.83 -12.86 -37.80
CA GLU A 37 -9.70 -12.09 -38.30
C GLU A 37 -9.67 -10.69 -37.71
N GLU A 38 -10.83 -10.02 -37.63
CA GLU A 38 -10.96 -8.71 -37.00
C GLU A 38 -10.70 -8.76 -35.50
N CYS A 39 -11.29 -9.74 -34.80
CA CYS A 39 -11.09 -9.92 -33.37
C CYS A 39 -9.62 -10.18 -33.02
N CYS A 40 -8.96 -11.03 -33.80
CA CYS A 40 -7.59 -11.49 -33.55
C CYS A 40 -6.51 -10.60 -34.16
N ARG A 41 -6.87 -9.50 -34.82
CA ARG A 41 -5.95 -8.52 -35.42
C ARG A 41 -5.03 -7.88 -34.37
N SER A 42 -5.51 -7.70 -33.14
CA SER A 42 -4.69 -7.12 -32.07
C SER A 42 -3.63 -8.10 -31.54
N GLY A 43 -2.51 -7.57 -31.04
CA GLY A 43 -1.47 -8.35 -30.36
C GLY A 43 -1.83 -8.77 -28.93
N ARG A 44 -3.05 -8.47 -28.45
CA ARG A 44 -3.45 -8.68 -27.06
C ARG A 44 -3.62 -10.17 -26.75
N LEU A 45 -2.85 -10.66 -25.79
CA LEU A 45 -2.81 -12.07 -25.38
C LEU A 45 -4.16 -12.62 -24.87
N GLY A 46 -4.96 -11.79 -24.19
CA GLY A 46 -6.23 -12.24 -23.58
C GLY A 46 -7.36 -12.44 -24.58
N THR A 47 -7.22 -11.89 -25.79
CA THR A 47 -8.30 -11.85 -26.77
C THR A 47 -8.66 -13.24 -27.26
N SER A 48 -9.95 -13.54 -27.31
CA SER A 48 -10.50 -14.83 -27.72
C SER A 48 -11.79 -14.62 -28.51
N TRP A 49 -12.20 -15.63 -29.26
CA TRP A 49 -13.33 -15.56 -30.18
C TRP A 49 -14.22 -16.80 -30.03
N THR A 50 -15.52 -16.63 -30.30
CA THR A 50 -16.49 -17.73 -30.39
C THR A 50 -17.31 -17.58 -31.67
N GLU A 51 -17.56 -18.69 -32.37
CA GLU A 51 -18.23 -18.70 -33.66
C GLU A 51 -19.73 -18.43 -33.57
N GLU A 52 -20.38 -18.90 -32.51
CA GLU A 52 -21.83 -18.76 -32.35
C GLU A 52 -22.23 -17.29 -32.16
N ASP A 53 -23.02 -16.77 -33.10
CA ASP A 53 -23.80 -15.56 -32.90
C ASP A 53 -25.11 -15.91 -32.20
N VAL A 54 -25.22 -15.54 -30.91
CA VAL A 54 -26.35 -15.90 -30.06
C VAL A 54 -27.04 -14.65 -29.51
N PRO A 55 -28.37 -14.69 -29.27
CA PRO A 55 -29.09 -13.56 -28.71
C PRO A 55 -28.51 -13.11 -27.36
N ASN A 56 -28.68 -11.83 -27.04
CA ASN A 56 -28.21 -11.23 -25.79
C ASN A 56 -28.64 -11.99 -24.52
N SER A 57 -29.83 -12.60 -24.52
CA SER A 57 -30.31 -13.44 -23.41
C SER A 57 -29.44 -14.68 -23.18
N THR A 58 -28.90 -15.27 -24.24
CA THR A 58 -28.00 -16.43 -24.17
C THR A 58 -26.60 -16.01 -23.72
N LEU A 59 -26.08 -14.89 -24.25
CA LEU A 59 -24.82 -14.30 -23.78
C LEU A 59 -24.86 -14.01 -22.28
N PHE A 60 -25.96 -13.40 -21.82
CA PHE A 60 -26.20 -13.14 -20.40
C PHE A 60 -26.20 -14.44 -19.59
N ARG A 61 -26.93 -15.46 -20.05
CA ARG A 61 -27.00 -16.76 -19.36
C ARG A 61 -25.62 -17.41 -19.22
N TRP A 62 -24.81 -17.38 -20.28
CA TRP A 62 -23.46 -17.94 -20.25
C TRP A 62 -22.55 -17.19 -19.28
N MET A 63 -22.58 -15.87 -19.29
CA MET A 63 -21.73 -15.04 -18.45
C MET A 63 -22.07 -15.16 -16.96
N ILE A 64 -23.36 -15.20 -16.62
CA ILE A 64 -23.82 -15.20 -15.22
C ILE A 64 -23.87 -16.61 -14.64
N PHE A 65 -24.43 -17.59 -15.35
CA PHE A 65 -24.69 -18.92 -14.78
C PHE A 65 -23.63 -19.95 -15.14
N ASN A 66 -22.94 -19.80 -16.27
CA ASN A 66 -22.00 -20.81 -16.77
C ASN A 66 -20.53 -20.38 -16.68
N GLY A 67 -20.25 -19.21 -16.08
CA GLY A 67 -18.90 -18.69 -15.90
C GLY A 67 -18.17 -18.34 -17.21
N GLY A 68 -18.91 -18.07 -18.29
CA GLY A 68 -18.40 -17.61 -19.58
C GLY A 68 -18.98 -18.37 -20.79
N ALA A 69 -18.71 -17.83 -21.97
CA ALA A 69 -19.11 -18.44 -23.24
C ALA A 69 -18.33 -19.75 -23.53
N PRO A 70 -19.00 -20.81 -23.99
CA PRO A 70 -18.38 -22.07 -24.37
C PRO A 70 -17.58 -21.93 -25.68
N ASN A 71 -16.89 -23.01 -26.10
CA ASN A 71 -16.20 -23.08 -27.40
C ASN A 71 -15.24 -21.90 -27.66
N CYS A 72 -14.55 -21.46 -26.60
CA CYS A 72 -13.71 -20.28 -26.62
C CYS A 72 -12.37 -20.55 -27.32
N ILE A 73 -12.16 -19.89 -28.45
CA ILE A 73 -10.97 -20.03 -29.29
C ILE A 73 -10.02 -18.86 -29.00
N PRO A 74 -8.84 -19.09 -28.39
CA PRO A 74 -7.88 -18.02 -28.14
C PRO A 74 -7.32 -17.47 -29.46
N CYS A 75 -7.15 -16.15 -29.55
CA CYS A 75 -6.56 -15.52 -30.73
C CYS A 75 -5.04 -15.75 -30.85
N LYS A 76 -4.38 -16.14 -29.76
CA LYS A 76 -2.94 -16.33 -29.68
C LYS A 76 -2.65 -17.67 -29.00
N GLU A 77 -2.16 -18.62 -29.77
CA GLU A 77 -1.75 -19.95 -29.30
C GLU A 77 -0.24 -20.05 -29.03
N THR A 78 0.54 -19.19 -29.69
CA THR A 78 1.99 -19.04 -29.49
C THR A 78 2.31 -17.62 -29.02
N CYS A 79 3.60 -17.33 -28.84
CA CYS A 79 4.07 -15.98 -28.54
C CYS A 79 4.23 -15.09 -29.79
N ASP A 80 3.91 -15.60 -30.98
CA ASP A 80 4.07 -14.87 -32.23
C ASP A 80 3.06 -13.70 -32.28
N ASN A 81 3.56 -12.50 -32.59
CA ASN A 81 2.78 -11.27 -32.63
C ASN A 81 2.00 -10.95 -31.32
N VAL A 82 2.49 -11.42 -30.17
CA VAL A 82 1.94 -11.06 -28.86
C VAL A 82 2.59 -9.78 -28.34
N ASP A 83 1.79 -8.76 -28.09
CA ASP A 83 2.19 -7.55 -27.40
C ASP A 83 1.85 -7.63 -25.91
N CYS A 84 2.88 -7.63 -25.07
CA CYS A 84 2.76 -7.68 -23.61
C CYS A 84 2.84 -6.30 -22.94
N GLY A 85 3.10 -5.23 -23.71
CA GLY A 85 3.41 -3.91 -23.19
C GLY A 85 4.82 -3.80 -22.55
N PRO A 86 5.15 -2.63 -21.99
CA PRO A 86 6.50 -2.34 -21.50
C PRO A 86 6.89 -3.22 -20.31
N GLY A 87 8.16 -3.62 -20.26
CA GLY A 87 8.74 -4.40 -19.14
C GLY A 87 8.22 -5.83 -19.02
N LYS A 88 7.52 -6.35 -20.04
CA LYS A 88 7.01 -7.72 -20.08
C LYS A 88 7.45 -8.40 -21.38
N LYS A 89 7.62 -9.72 -21.32
CA LYS A 89 7.92 -10.57 -22.48
C LYS A 89 6.99 -11.76 -22.51
N CYS A 90 6.62 -12.21 -23.70
CA CYS A 90 5.83 -13.43 -23.84
C CYS A 90 6.74 -14.66 -23.62
N LYS A 91 6.24 -15.62 -22.84
CA LYS A 91 6.84 -16.95 -22.69
C LYS A 91 5.75 -18.02 -22.68
N MET A 92 6.07 -19.17 -23.26
CA MET A 92 5.22 -20.35 -23.16
C MET A 92 5.30 -20.93 -21.75
N ASN A 93 4.15 -21.24 -21.14
CA ASN A 93 4.09 -21.92 -19.85
C ASN A 93 4.18 -23.45 -20.02
N ARG A 94 4.17 -24.19 -18.89
CA ARG A 94 4.21 -25.67 -18.89
C ARG A 94 3.03 -26.36 -19.58
N ARG A 95 1.94 -25.63 -19.88
CA ARG A 95 0.75 -26.12 -20.58
C ARG A 95 0.71 -25.65 -22.03
N SER A 96 1.85 -25.24 -22.59
CA SER A 96 1.98 -24.69 -23.95
C SER A 96 1.02 -23.54 -24.24
N LYS A 97 0.71 -22.72 -23.23
CA LYS A 97 -0.07 -21.49 -23.40
C LYS A 97 0.83 -20.25 -23.27
N PRO A 98 0.69 -19.25 -24.16
CA PRO A 98 1.48 -18.02 -24.10
C PRO A 98 1.09 -17.21 -22.85
N ARG A 99 2.10 -16.63 -22.19
CA ARG A 99 1.94 -15.80 -20.99
C ARG A 99 2.90 -14.61 -21.02
N CYS A 100 2.36 -13.42 -20.81
CA CYS A 100 3.16 -12.23 -20.54
C CYS A 100 3.74 -12.28 -19.13
N VAL A 101 5.06 -12.34 -19.03
CA VAL A 101 5.78 -12.36 -17.76
C VAL A 101 6.62 -11.10 -17.60
N CYS A 102 6.76 -10.63 -16.36
CA CYS A 102 7.60 -9.49 -16.03
C CYS A 102 9.07 -9.78 -16.36
N ALA A 103 9.63 -8.93 -17.22
CA ALA A 103 11.00 -8.94 -17.69
C ALA A 103 11.48 -7.47 -17.80
N PRO A 104 11.64 -6.77 -16.67
CA PRO A 104 12.18 -5.42 -16.67
C PRO A 104 13.62 -5.43 -17.22
N ASP A 105 14.03 -4.32 -17.85
CA ASP A 105 15.44 -4.14 -18.21
C ASP A 105 16.26 -3.85 -16.95
N CYS A 106 17.27 -4.67 -16.74
CA CYS A 106 18.14 -4.60 -15.56
C CYS A 106 19.61 -4.34 -15.94
N SER A 107 19.87 -3.98 -17.20
CA SER A 107 21.23 -3.81 -17.75
C SER A 107 21.92 -2.57 -17.18
N ASN A 108 21.16 -1.47 -17.01
CA ASN A 108 21.68 -0.17 -16.53
C ASN A 108 21.72 -0.02 -15.01
N ILE A 109 21.47 -1.09 -14.26
CA ILE A 109 21.51 -1.07 -12.79
C ILE A 109 22.97 -1.17 -12.33
N THR A 110 23.48 -0.09 -11.74
CA THR A 110 24.87 0.00 -11.25
C THR A 110 25.06 -0.69 -9.90
N TRP A 111 24.08 -0.55 -8.98
CA TRP A 111 24.12 -1.17 -7.67
C TRP A 111 23.73 -2.66 -7.73
N LYS A 112 24.66 -3.56 -7.37
CA LYS A 112 24.44 -5.02 -7.39
C LYS A 112 24.06 -5.63 -6.03
N GLY A 113 24.01 -4.80 -4.98
CA GLY A 113 23.65 -5.24 -3.63
C GLY A 113 22.13 -5.26 -3.38
N PRO A 114 21.71 -5.62 -2.16
CA PRO A 114 20.31 -5.52 -1.76
C PRO A 114 19.82 -4.08 -1.75
N VAL A 115 18.51 -3.90 -1.84
CA VAL A 115 17.85 -2.59 -1.78
C VAL A 115 16.67 -2.65 -0.82
N CYS A 116 16.35 -1.51 -0.19
CA CYS A 116 15.14 -1.35 0.60
C CYS A 116 14.06 -0.70 -0.25
N GLY A 117 12.92 -1.39 -0.39
CA GLY A 117 11.76 -0.88 -1.11
C GLY A 117 10.98 0.14 -0.29
N SER A 118 10.23 0.99 -0.98
CA SER A 118 9.28 1.95 -0.39
C SER A 118 8.16 1.27 0.42
N ASP A 119 7.98 -0.05 0.25
CA ASP A 119 7.07 -0.89 1.03
C ASP A 119 7.70 -1.44 2.33
N GLY A 120 8.91 -1.00 2.68
CA GLY A 120 9.64 -1.44 3.88
C GLY A 120 10.26 -2.84 3.76
N LYS A 121 10.25 -3.46 2.57
CA LYS A 121 10.82 -4.79 2.36
C LYS A 121 12.21 -4.75 1.75
N THR A 122 13.05 -5.67 2.18
CA THR A 122 14.37 -5.87 1.57
C THR A 122 14.25 -6.75 0.34
N TYR A 123 14.72 -6.23 -0.78
CA TYR A 123 14.87 -6.98 -2.02
C TYR A 123 16.34 -7.36 -2.18
N ARG A 124 16.58 -8.56 -2.72
CA ARG A 124 17.95 -9.08 -2.93
C ARG A 124 18.79 -8.19 -3.85
N ASP A 125 18.15 -7.47 -4.77
CA ASP A 125 18.71 -6.55 -5.75
C ASP A 125 17.59 -5.67 -6.33
N GLU A 126 17.95 -4.60 -7.04
CA GLU A 126 16.99 -3.67 -7.65
C GLU A 126 16.16 -4.32 -8.77
N CYS A 127 16.72 -5.28 -9.52
CA CYS A 127 15.99 -6.00 -10.57
C CYS A 127 14.82 -6.84 -10.01
N ALA A 128 15.01 -7.44 -8.82
CA ALA A 128 13.99 -8.17 -8.09
C ALA A 128 12.88 -7.25 -7.59
N LEU A 129 13.21 -6.01 -7.20
CA LEU A 129 12.24 -4.98 -6.89
C LEU A 129 11.44 -4.59 -8.13
N LEU A 130 12.10 -4.28 -9.26
CA LEU A 130 11.41 -3.94 -10.51
C LEU A 130 10.50 -5.06 -11.02
N LYS A 131 10.89 -6.32 -10.82
CA LYS A 131 10.05 -7.47 -11.14
C LYS A 131 8.81 -7.53 -10.23
N SER A 132 8.94 -7.16 -8.96
CA SER A 132 7.82 -7.06 -8.02
C SER A 132 6.90 -5.88 -8.37
N LYS A 133 7.48 -4.74 -8.76
CA LYS A 133 6.77 -3.56 -9.28
C LYS A 133 5.85 -3.96 -10.44
N CYS A 134 6.40 -4.63 -11.45
CA CYS A 134 5.66 -5.10 -12.62
C CYS A 134 4.53 -6.11 -12.31
N LYS A 135 4.66 -6.89 -11.22
CA LYS A 135 3.67 -7.93 -10.87
C LYS A 135 2.39 -7.39 -10.22
N GLY A 136 2.40 -6.16 -9.70
CA GLY A 136 1.22 -5.59 -9.04
C GLY A 136 1.49 -4.52 -8.00
N HIS A 137 2.70 -3.95 -7.97
CA HIS A 137 3.05 -2.88 -7.03
C HIS A 137 3.55 -1.66 -7.83
N PRO A 138 2.68 -0.96 -8.59
CA PRO A 138 3.09 0.08 -9.53
C PRO A 138 3.86 1.25 -8.89
N ASP A 139 3.62 1.52 -7.60
CA ASP A 139 4.29 2.59 -6.83
C ASP A 139 5.53 2.13 -6.06
N LEU A 140 5.94 0.87 -6.26
CA LEU A 140 7.13 0.33 -5.59
C LEU A 140 8.40 0.94 -6.17
N GLU A 141 9.23 1.48 -5.30
CA GLU A 141 10.49 2.15 -5.64
C GLU A 141 11.58 1.78 -4.64
N VAL A 142 12.84 1.97 -5.03
CA VAL A 142 13.97 1.88 -4.10
C VAL A 142 13.99 3.16 -3.27
N GLN A 143 13.87 3.06 -1.95
CA GLN A 143 14.02 4.23 -1.08
C GLN A 143 15.46 4.46 -0.62
N TYR A 144 16.26 3.39 -0.46
CA TYR A 144 17.70 3.47 -0.23
C TYR A 144 18.41 2.15 -0.57
N GLN A 145 19.71 2.24 -0.81
CA GLN A 145 20.58 1.10 -1.06
C GLN A 145 20.90 0.33 0.22
N GLY A 146 21.04 -0.99 0.13
CA GLY A 146 21.24 -1.88 1.26
C GLY A 146 19.94 -2.53 1.76
N LYS A 147 20.05 -3.32 2.82
CA LYS A 147 18.87 -3.94 3.48
C LYS A 147 18.09 -2.89 4.27
N CYS A 148 16.79 -3.11 4.42
CA CYS A 148 15.98 -2.26 5.30
C CYS A 148 16.48 -2.34 6.75
N LYS A 149 16.49 -1.19 7.44
CA LYS A 149 17.01 -1.07 8.81
C LYS A 149 15.92 -0.69 9.81
N LYS A 150 16.20 -0.99 11.08
CA LYS A 150 15.35 -0.68 12.24
C LYS A 150 15.70 0.64 12.94
N THR A 151 16.66 1.41 12.43
CA THR A 151 16.99 2.74 12.92
C THR A 151 17.64 3.55 11.81
N CYS A 152 17.74 4.86 11.99
CA CYS A 152 18.42 5.75 11.05
C CYS A 152 19.94 5.82 11.22
N ARG A 153 20.55 5.09 12.18
CA ARG A 153 21.97 5.24 12.56
C ARG A 153 22.95 5.06 11.39
N ASP A 154 22.59 4.21 10.43
CA ASP A 154 23.43 3.85 9.28
C ASP A 154 22.63 3.82 7.97
N VAL A 155 21.60 4.65 7.86
CA VAL A 155 20.77 4.78 6.66
C VAL A 155 21.21 6.03 5.90
N MET A 156 21.79 5.83 4.72
CA MET A 156 22.18 6.91 3.82
C MET A 156 21.06 7.14 2.81
N CYS A 157 20.27 8.20 3.03
CA CYS A 157 19.21 8.55 2.12
C CYS A 157 19.75 9.20 0.84
N PRO A 158 19.19 8.85 -0.33
CA PRO A 158 19.62 9.44 -1.60
C PRO A 158 19.18 10.91 -1.71
N GLY A 159 19.99 11.72 -2.40
CA GLY A 159 19.65 13.11 -2.71
C GLY A 159 19.42 13.97 -1.47
N SER A 160 18.27 14.64 -1.41
CA SER A 160 17.85 15.52 -0.31
C SER A 160 16.88 14.85 0.67
N SER A 161 16.64 13.55 0.53
CA SER A 161 15.76 12.80 1.42
C SER A 161 16.37 12.70 2.82
N THR A 162 15.49 12.64 3.82
CA THR A 162 15.82 12.54 5.24
C THR A 162 15.34 11.20 5.78
N CYS A 163 16.12 10.62 6.68
CA CYS A 163 15.74 9.36 7.32
C CYS A 163 14.72 9.61 8.44
N VAL A 164 13.63 8.85 8.42
CA VAL A 164 12.60 8.84 9.47
C VAL A 164 12.32 7.40 9.92
N VAL A 165 11.81 7.22 11.13
CA VAL A 165 11.33 5.90 11.61
C VAL A 165 9.82 5.88 11.86
N ASP A 166 9.19 4.72 11.63
CA ASP A 166 7.81 4.45 12.01
C ASP A 166 7.67 3.97 13.46
N GLN A 167 6.43 3.70 13.91
CA GLN A 167 6.14 3.21 15.26
C GLN A 167 6.73 1.83 15.59
N THR A 168 7.16 1.06 14.60
CA THR A 168 7.86 -0.23 14.76
C THR A 168 9.37 -0.10 14.51
N ASN A 169 9.86 1.15 14.48
CA ASN A 169 11.21 1.56 14.20
C ASN A 169 11.73 1.22 12.78
N ASN A 170 10.89 0.89 11.80
CA ASN A 170 11.44 0.72 10.43
C ASN A 170 11.89 2.07 9.89
N ALA A 171 13.08 2.11 9.28
CA ALA A 171 13.66 3.32 8.72
C ALA A 171 13.25 3.53 7.26
N TYR A 172 12.89 4.77 6.94
CA TYR A 172 12.45 5.21 5.61
C TYR A 172 13.20 6.47 5.17
N CYS A 173 13.44 6.59 3.87
CA CYS A 173 13.97 7.81 3.28
C CYS A 173 12.85 8.60 2.61
N VAL A 174 12.55 9.78 3.14
CA VAL A 174 11.42 10.61 2.71
C VAL A 174 11.87 12.03 2.44
N THR A 175 11.13 12.75 1.59
CA THR A 175 11.38 14.18 1.37
C THR A 175 10.52 15.00 2.32
N CYS A 176 11.16 15.69 3.27
CA CYS A 176 10.46 16.57 4.19
C CYS A 176 9.94 17.82 3.48
N ASN A 177 8.66 18.16 3.65
CA ASN A 177 8.15 19.44 3.19
C ASN A 177 8.79 20.58 4.00
N ARG A 178 9.53 21.46 3.31
CA ARG A 178 10.22 22.59 3.93
C ARG A 178 9.39 23.87 3.95
N ILE A 179 8.40 23.96 3.06
CA ILE A 179 7.57 25.16 2.86
C ILE A 179 6.24 24.93 3.56
N CYS A 180 5.93 25.78 4.52
CA CYS A 180 4.64 25.78 5.20
C CYS A 180 3.92 27.09 4.90
N PRO A 181 2.59 27.07 4.66
CA PRO A 181 1.80 28.28 4.55
C PRO A 181 1.89 29.14 5.82
N GLU A 182 1.75 30.44 5.64
CA GLU A 182 1.61 31.37 6.77
C GLU A 182 0.32 31.10 7.54
N VAL A 183 0.37 31.39 8.84
CA VAL A 183 -0.73 31.11 9.76
C VAL A 183 -1.75 32.24 9.69
N THR A 184 -3.02 31.89 9.54
CA THR A 184 -4.12 32.86 9.40
C THR A 184 -5.01 32.97 10.65
N SER A 185 -4.91 32.02 11.59
CA SER A 185 -5.66 32.04 12.85
C SER A 185 -4.83 31.51 14.03
N PRO A 186 -4.97 32.10 15.24
CA PRO A 186 -4.40 31.56 16.48
C PRO A 186 -4.83 30.12 16.81
N ASP A 187 -5.94 29.63 16.29
CA ASP A 187 -6.43 28.27 16.60
C ASP A 187 -5.59 27.17 15.92
N GLN A 188 -4.69 27.54 15.01
CA GLN A 188 -3.81 26.60 14.32
C GLN A 188 -2.57 26.21 15.13
N TYR A 189 -2.23 26.97 16.17
CA TYR A 189 -1.06 26.68 17.00
C TYR A 189 -1.20 25.30 17.66
N LEU A 190 -0.08 24.62 17.81
CA LEU A 190 -0.01 23.31 18.49
C LEU A 190 1.12 23.33 19.51
N CYS A 191 0.88 22.72 20.67
CA CYS A 191 1.96 22.39 21.60
C CYS A 191 2.48 20.99 21.26
N GLY A 192 3.77 20.87 20.97
CA GLY A 192 4.44 19.59 20.81
C GLY A 192 4.77 18.93 22.15
N ASN A 193 4.97 17.62 22.14
CA ASN A 193 5.39 16.88 23.36
C ASN A 193 6.80 17.24 23.82
N ASP A 194 7.61 17.78 22.90
CA ASP A 194 8.89 18.39 23.18
C ASP A 194 8.78 19.77 23.86
N GLY A 195 7.56 20.27 24.07
CA GLY A 195 7.29 21.55 24.74
C GLY A 195 7.50 22.76 23.82
N ILE A 196 7.62 22.53 22.51
CA ILE A 196 7.78 23.59 21.52
C ILE A 196 6.41 23.98 20.96
N VAL A 197 6.20 25.29 20.82
CA VAL A 197 5.03 25.84 20.15
C VAL A 197 5.24 25.79 18.64
N TYR A 198 4.36 25.09 17.95
CA TYR A 198 4.34 25.02 16.50
C TYR A 198 3.24 25.90 15.94
N ALA A 199 3.59 26.70 14.93
CA ALA A 199 2.66 27.65 14.32
C ALA A 199 1.47 26.96 13.61
N SER A 200 1.68 25.75 13.09
CA SER A 200 0.61 24.92 12.52
C SER A 200 1.01 23.44 12.47
N ALA A 201 0.06 22.57 12.10
CA ALA A 201 0.33 21.16 11.85
C ALA A 201 1.43 20.93 10.79
N CYS A 202 1.54 21.80 9.78
CA CYS A 202 2.64 21.73 8.81
C CYS A 202 4.00 21.90 9.49
N HIS A 203 4.12 22.91 10.36
CA HIS A 203 5.36 23.22 11.06
C HIS A 203 5.78 22.09 12.00
N LEU A 204 4.82 21.47 12.71
CA LEU A 204 5.08 20.31 13.56
C LEU A 204 5.52 19.10 12.74
N ARG A 205 4.85 18.81 11.60
CA ARG A 205 5.22 17.71 10.70
C ARG A 205 6.60 17.92 10.09
N ARG A 206 6.94 19.15 9.69
CA ARG A 206 8.27 19.52 9.20
C ARG A 206 9.33 19.23 10.25
N ALA A 207 9.14 19.70 11.49
CA ALA A 207 10.07 19.45 12.58
C ALA A 207 10.20 17.95 12.91
N THR A 208 9.07 17.23 12.94
CA THR A 208 9.04 15.76 13.13
C THR A 208 9.87 15.04 12.06
N CYS A 209 9.69 15.43 10.78
CA CYS A 209 10.42 14.83 9.67
C CYS A 209 11.93 15.12 9.74
N LEU A 210 12.31 16.36 10.04
CA LEU A 210 13.71 16.75 10.20
C LEU A 210 14.38 16.11 11.43
N LEU A 211 13.61 15.83 12.48
CA LEU A 211 14.08 15.10 13.67
C LEU A 211 14.29 13.60 13.40
N GLY A 212 13.59 13.05 12.40
CA GLY A 212 13.66 11.62 12.05
C GLY A 212 12.79 10.70 12.91
N ARG A 213 11.99 11.23 13.84
CA ARG A 213 11.08 10.44 14.70
C ARG A 213 9.91 11.29 15.17
N SER A 214 8.83 10.62 15.56
CA SER A 214 7.60 11.24 16.07
C SER A 214 7.85 12.16 17.27
N ILE A 215 7.47 13.43 17.15
CA ILE A 215 7.34 14.37 18.28
C ILE A 215 5.95 14.18 18.90
N GLY A 216 4.91 14.20 18.06
CA GLY A 216 3.52 14.12 18.47
C GLY A 216 2.99 15.43 19.06
N VAL A 217 1.66 15.57 19.03
CA VAL A 217 0.95 16.73 19.60
C VAL A 217 0.70 16.45 21.08
N ALA A 218 1.02 17.43 21.93
CA ALA A 218 0.62 17.44 23.32
C ALA A 218 -0.84 17.88 23.44
N TYR A 219 -1.16 19.07 22.92
CA TYR A 219 -2.51 19.62 22.88
C TYR A 219 -2.60 20.77 21.86
N GLU A 220 -3.83 21.17 21.53
CA GLU A 220 -4.13 22.28 20.62
C GLU A 220 -3.88 23.63 21.32
N GLY A 221 -3.41 24.63 20.57
CA GLY A 221 -3.02 25.94 21.09
C GLY A 221 -1.53 26.06 21.43
N LYS A 222 -1.17 27.15 22.11
CA LYS A 222 0.21 27.41 22.53
C LYS A 222 0.56 26.60 23.78
N CYS A 223 1.83 26.18 23.88
CA CYS A 223 2.33 25.59 25.11
C CYS A 223 2.21 26.58 26.29
N ILE A 224 1.87 26.04 27.45
CA ILE A 224 1.74 26.77 28.71
C ILE A 224 2.67 26.14 29.75
N LYS A 225 3.08 26.92 30.75
CA LYS A 225 3.88 26.41 31.89
C LYS A 225 2.95 25.76 32.93
N ALA A 226 2.27 24.70 32.53
CA ALA A 226 1.38 23.92 33.40
C ALA A 226 2.18 23.25 34.53
N LYS A 227 1.56 23.15 35.70
CA LYS A 227 2.07 22.41 36.88
C LYS A 227 1.34 21.09 37.08
N SER A 228 0.10 21.00 36.61
CA SER A 228 -0.71 19.78 36.60
C SER A 228 -1.62 19.75 35.38
N CYS A 229 -2.40 18.69 35.24
CA CYS A 229 -3.44 18.60 34.22
C CYS A 229 -4.60 19.61 34.41
N ASP A 230 -4.74 20.21 35.60
CA ASP A 230 -5.80 21.19 35.88
C ASP A 230 -5.61 22.49 35.07
N ASP A 231 -4.36 22.80 34.73
CA ASP A 231 -4.00 23.95 33.91
C ASP A 231 -4.28 23.73 32.41
N ILE A 232 -4.46 22.47 31.97
CA ILE A 232 -4.52 22.09 30.55
C ILE A 232 -5.96 21.80 30.16
N GLN A 233 -6.48 22.63 29.25
CA GLN A 233 -7.82 22.44 28.68
C GLN A 233 -7.74 21.57 27.43
N CYS A 234 -8.31 20.36 27.51
CA CYS A 234 -8.39 19.44 26.40
C CYS A 234 -9.67 19.62 25.57
N SER A 235 -9.56 19.48 24.25
CA SER A 235 -10.73 19.47 23.35
C SER A 235 -11.69 18.32 23.69
N VAL A 236 -12.94 18.43 23.26
CA VAL A 236 -14.02 17.47 23.55
C VAL A 236 -13.58 16.02 23.26
N GLY A 237 -13.82 15.12 24.21
CA GLY A 237 -13.50 13.69 24.09
C GLY A 237 -12.04 13.33 24.38
N LYS A 238 -11.19 14.30 24.76
CA LYS A 238 -9.82 14.05 25.21
C LYS A 238 -9.70 14.29 26.72
N LYS A 239 -8.86 13.50 27.40
CA LYS A 239 -8.45 13.74 28.79
C LYS A 239 -6.97 14.07 28.86
N CYS A 240 -6.58 14.87 29.85
CA CYS A 240 -5.18 15.17 30.09
C CYS A 240 -4.50 13.99 30.81
N LEU A 241 -3.32 13.61 30.32
CA LEU A 241 -2.41 12.65 30.93
C LEU A 241 -1.13 13.37 31.33
N TRP A 242 -0.76 13.28 32.60
CA TRP A 242 0.43 13.94 33.14
C TRP A 242 1.67 13.05 33.04
N ASP A 243 2.75 13.58 32.46
CA ASP A 243 4.08 12.97 32.49
C ASP A 243 4.91 13.64 33.60
N SER A 244 5.03 12.95 34.73
CA SER A 244 5.82 13.41 35.87
C SER A 244 7.33 13.47 35.59
N LYS A 245 7.85 12.68 34.64
CA LYS A 245 9.28 12.69 34.29
C LYS A 245 9.63 13.95 33.50
N MET A 246 8.75 14.36 32.59
CA MET A 246 8.94 15.57 31.78
C MET A 246 8.33 16.83 32.40
N GLY A 247 7.46 16.70 33.40
CA GLY A 247 6.72 17.80 34.02
C GLY A 247 5.73 18.44 33.03
N ARG A 248 5.06 17.64 32.21
CA ARG A 248 4.19 18.11 31.11
C ARG A 248 2.96 17.24 30.95
N GLY A 249 1.84 17.84 30.55
CA GLY A 249 0.63 17.11 30.22
C GLY A 249 0.41 16.96 28.71
N ARG A 250 -0.33 15.91 28.32
CA ARG A 250 -0.79 15.65 26.95
C ARG A 250 -2.28 15.32 26.96
N CYS A 251 -3.03 15.89 26.03
CA CYS A 251 -4.42 15.51 25.78
C CYS A 251 -4.47 14.27 24.87
N ALA A 252 -5.05 13.18 25.39
CA ALA A 252 -5.21 11.92 24.68
C ALA A 252 -6.69 11.56 24.56
N VAL A 253 -7.05 10.88 23.45
CA VAL A 253 -8.37 10.26 23.31
C VAL A 253 -8.39 9.02 24.20
N CYS A 254 -9.37 8.94 25.08
CA CYS A 254 -9.53 7.83 25.99
C CYS A 254 -10.59 6.86 25.48
N MET A 255 -10.22 5.59 25.36
CA MET A 255 -11.15 4.51 25.05
C MET A 255 -11.82 4.04 26.34
N GLU A 256 -13.13 3.85 26.31
CA GLU A 256 -13.88 3.37 27.47
C GLU A 256 -13.86 1.85 27.59
N THR A 257 -13.72 1.14 26.47
CA THR A 257 -13.72 -0.32 26.42
C THR A 257 -12.55 -0.84 25.58
N CYS A 258 -12.03 -2.00 25.97
CA CYS A 258 -10.99 -2.73 25.25
C CYS A 258 -11.50 -4.12 24.88
N PRO A 259 -11.19 -4.63 23.68
CA PRO A 259 -11.49 -6.02 23.33
C PRO A 259 -10.72 -7.00 24.23
N GLU A 260 -11.24 -8.22 24.35
CA GLU A 260 -10.51 -9.30 25.02
C GLU A 260 -9.17 -9.54 24.34
N SER A 261 -8.11 -9.65 25.14
CA SER A 261 -6.72 -9.76 24.68
C SER A 261 -6.12 -11.10 25.06
N ARG A 262 -5.17 -11.56 24.24
CA ARG A 262 -4.42 -12.80 24.50
C ARG A 262 -3.20 -12.52 25.36
N SER A 263 -2.68 -13.55 26.05
CA SER A 263 -1.48 -13.42 26.89
C SER A 263 -0.24 -12.90 26.15
N GLU A 264 -0.11 -13.21 24.85
CA GLU A 264 0.98 -12.73 23.99
C GLU A 264 0.93 -11.22 23.69
N GLU A 265 -0.21 -10.58 23.92
CA GLU A 265 -0.42 -9.14 23.70
C GLU A 265 -0.09 -8.31 24.95
N ALA A 266 0.30 -8.97 26.05
CA ALA A 266 0.67 -8.30 27.29
C ALA A 266 1.83 -7.33 27.08
N VAL A 267 1.82 -6.23 27.83
CA VAL A 267 2.87 -5.19 27.78
C VAL A 267 3.32 -4.82 29.18
N CYS A 268 4.61 -4.51 29.31
CA CYS A 268 5.15 -3.88 30.50
C CYS A 268 5.17 -2.37 30.27
N ALA A 269 4.50 -1.62 31.15
CA ALA A 269 4.39 -0.17 31.04
C ALA A 269 5.49 0.56 31.82
N SER A 270 5.53 1.89 31.68
CA SER A 270 6.53 2.79 32.26
C SER A 270 6.48 2.90 33.79
N ASP A 271 5.38 2.45 34.41
CA ASP A 271 5.19 2.30 35.86
C ASP A 271 5.67 0.93 36.38
N ASN A 272 6.21 0.07 35.48
CA ASN A 272 6.60 -1.31 35.74
C ASN A 272 5.43 -2.24 36.10
N THR A 273 4.20 -1.90 35.68
CA THR A 273 3.04 -2.78 35.77
C THR A 273 2.85 -3.55 34.46
N THR A 274 2.50 -4.84 34.56
CA THR A 274 2.10 -5.63 33.40
C THR A 274 0.62 -5.41 33.11
N TYR A 275 0.31 -4.97 31.90
CA TYR A 275 -1.06 -4.85 31.40
C TYR A 275 -1.36 -5.97 30.40
N PRO A 276 -2.61 -6.46 30.34
CA PRO A 276 -2.97 -7.56 29.43
C PRO A 276 -2.91 -7.15 27.95
N SER A 277 -2.99 -5.86 27.64
CA SER A 277 -2.76 -5.32 26.30
C SER A 277 -2.36 -3.84 26.35
N GLU A 278 -1.84 -3.32 25.24
CA GLU A 278 -1.62 -1.88 25.05
C GLU A 278 -2.93 -1.07 25.23
N CYS A 279 -4.08 -1.63 24.85
CA CYS A 279 -5.38 -0.98 25.08
C CYS A 279 -5.67 -0.82 26.57
N ALA A 280 -5.55 -1.90 27.35
CA ALA A 280 -5.79 -1.88 28.79
C ALA A 280 -4.82 -0.93 29.52
N MET A 281 -3.56 -0.86 29.08
CA MET A 281 -2.60 0.13 29.57
C MET A 281 -3.08 1.57 29.31
N LYS A 282 -3.51 1.88 28.08
CA LYS A 282 -4.02 3.22 27.73
C LYS A 282 -5.31 3.58 28.48
N GLN A 283 -6.19 2.60 28.69
CA GLN A 283 -7.40 2.77 29.50
C GLN A 283 -7.03 3.11 30.95
N ALA A 284 -6.08 2.39 31.54
CA ALA A 284 -5.59 2.67 32.89
C ALA A 284 -4.93 4.05 33.00
N ALA A 285 -4.07 4.42 32.03
CA ALA A 285 -3.47 5.75 31.93
C ALA A 285 -4.55 6.85 31.96
N CYS A 286 -5.61 6.67 31.18
CA CYS A 286 -6.77 7.56 31.13
C CYS A 286 -7.58 7.65 32.43
N SER A 287 -7.77 6.53 33.12
CA SER A 287 -8.49 6.51 34.41
C SER A 287 -7.68 7.19 35.52
N LEU A 288 -6.36 7.07 35.46
CA LEU A 288 -5.45 7.64 36.46
C LEU A 288 -5.01 9.07 36.16
N GLY A 289 -5.18 9.55 34.91
CA GLY A 289 -4.70 10.86 34.49
C GLY A 289 -3.17 10.96 34.39
N VAL A 290 -2.48 9.81 34.23
CA VAL A 290 -1.01 9.73 34.14
C VAL A 290 -0.58 9.14 32.80
N LEU A 291 0.53 9.62 32.24
CA LEU A 291 1.07 9.08 31.00
C LEU A 291 1.76 7.73 31.25
N LEU A 292 1.26 6.67 30.63
CA LEU A 292 1.91 5.36 30.57
C LEU A 292 2.42 5.08 29.15
N GLU A 293 3.67 4.65 29.05
CA GLU A 293 4.29 4.24 27.78
C GLU A 293 4.75 2.80 27.87
N ILE A 294 4.77 2.09 26.73
CA ILE A 294 5.28 0.72 26.67
C ILE A 294 6.79 0.76 26.88
N LYS A 295 7.26 0.03 27.91
CA LYS A 295 8.68 -0.22 28.15
C LYS A 295 9.19 -1.37 27.29
N HIS A 296 8.42 -2.46 27.23
CA HIS A 296 8.65 -3.60 26.34
C HIS A 296 7.38 -4.47 26.21
N SER A 297 7.34 -5.31 25.19
CA SER A 297 6.32 -6.36 25.05
C SER A 297 6.52 -7.47 26.09
N GLY A 298 5.44 -8.14 26.48
CA GLY A 298 5.41 -9.19 27.50
C GLY A 298 5.28 -8.66 28.92
N SER A 299 5.39 -9.56 29.91
CA SER A 299 5.29 -9.21 31.32
C SER A 299 6.56 -8.52 31.83
N CYS A 300 6.40 -7.57 32.76
CA CYS A 300 7.52 -6.93 33.45
C CYS A 300 8.40 -7.90 34.24
N ASN A 301 7.89 -9.09 34.56
CA ASN A 301 8.60 -10.12 35.31
C ASN A 301 9.40 -11.08 34.42
N CYS A 302 9.40 -10.89 33.10
CA CYS A 302 10.23 -11.66 32.19
C CYS A 302 11.72 -11.33 32.45
N LYS A 303 12.45 -12.29 33.02
CA LYS A 303 13.91 -12.28 33.10
C LYS A 303 14.53 -12.60 31.73
#